data_AF-A0A382J915-F1
#
_entry.id   AF-A0A382J915-F1
#
_cell.length_a   1.000
_cell.length_b   1.000
_cell.length_c   1.000
_cell.angle_alpha   90.00
_cell.angle_beta   90.00
_cell.angle_gamma   90.00
#
_symmetry.space_group_name_H-M   'P 1'
#
loop_
_entity.id
_entity.type
_entity.pdbx_description
1 polymer ?
#
loop_
_entity_poly.entity_id
_entity_poly.type
_entity_poly.pdbx_seq_one_letter_code
_entity_poly.pdbx_strand_id
1 'polypeptide(L)' 'TITPVLDADVKQELEEILSIYEADNCTAWDLFEDGHYERREPDIDEAKYCAQETFIRLASEL' A
#
# COMPACT_ATOMS: atom_id res chain seq x y z
N THR A 1 19.84 -10.29 -8.08
CA THR A 1 19.90 -11.21 -6.93
C THR A 1 18.77 -10.88 -5.99
N ILE A 2 18.09 -11.89 -5.45
CA ILE A 2 17.06 -11.73 -4.41
C ILE A 2 17.70 -12.18 -3.08
N THR A 3 17.44 -11.45 -1.99
CA THR A 3 17.99 -11.73 -0.65
C THR A 3 16.86 -11.98 0.33
N PRO A 4 16.92 -13.06 1.14
CA PRO A 4 15.90 -13.32 2.15
C PRO A 4 16.01 -12.33 3.32
N VAL A 5 14.86 -11.95 3.88
CA VAL A 5 14.76 -11.20 5.14
C VAL A 5 14.63 -12.21 6.27
N LEU A 6 15.69 -12.36 7.07
CA LEU A 6 15.78 -13.35 8.16
C LEU A 6 15.39 -12.76 9.52
N ASP A 7 15.51 -11.45 9.68
CA ASP A 7 15.10 -10.75 10.89
C ASP A 7 13.57 -10.66 10.95
N ALA A 8 12.98 -11.11 12.06
CA ALA A 8 11.54 -11.21 12.22
C ALA A 8 10.88 -9.83 12.35
N ASP A 9 11.54 -8.88 12.99
CA ASP A 9 11.01 -7.53 13.21
C ASP A 9 11.02 -6.77 11.88
N VAL A 10 12.12 -6.88 11.11
CA VAL A 10 12.19 -6.30 9.76
C VAL A 10 11.15 -6.94 8.83
N LYS A 11 10.94 -8.25 8.92
CA LYS A 11 9.90 -8.92 8.13
C LYS A 11 8.51 -8.38 8.47
N GLN A 12 8.21 -8.22 9.76
CA GLN A 12 6.93 -7.71 10.22
C GLN A 12 6.70 -6.26 9.74
N GLU A 13 7.73 -5.40 9.82
CA GLU A 13 7.66 -4.03 9.30
C GLU A 13 7.39 -4.01 7.78
N LEU A 14 8.00 -4.91 7.02
CA LEU A 14 7.73 -5.04 5.58
C LEU A 14 6.30 -5.48 5.28
N GLU A 15 5.75 -6.45 6.03
CA GLU A 15 4.35 -6.87 5.89
C GLU A 15 3.40 -5.69 6.19
N GLU A 16 3.69 -4.88 7.21
CA GLU A 16 2.92 -3.68 7.53
C GLU A 16 2.98 -2.64 6.41
N ILE A 17 4.16 -2.36 5.86
CA ILE A 17 4.34 -1.46 4.72
C ILE A 17 3.54 -1.97 3.51
N LEU A 18 3.61 -3.27 3.20
CA LEU A 18 2.87 -3.86 2.09
C LEU A 18 1.36 -3.78 2.30
N SER A 19 0.88 -4.02 3.53
CA SER A 19 -0.56 -3.89 3.84
C SER A 19 -1.09 -2.47 3.59
N ILE A 20 -0.28 -1.44 3.84
CA ILE A 20 -0.64 -0.04 3.56
C ILE A 20 -0.73 0.21 2.05
N TYR A 21 0.18 -0.37 1.25
CA TYR A 21 0.09 -0.29 -0.20
C TYR A 21 -1.10 -1.07 -0.76
N GLU A 22 -1.41 -2.24 -0.20
CA GLU A 22 -2.54 -3.06 -0.63
C GLU A 22 -3.88 -2.39 -0.35
N ALA A 23 -3.97 -1.67 0.77
CA ALA A 23 -5.14 -0.89 1.17
C ALA A 23 -5.29 0.46 0.42
N ASP A 24 -4.32 0.85 -0.42
CA ASP A 24 -4.44 2.09 -1.18
C ASP A 24 -5.62 2.00 -2.15
N ASN A 25 -6.59 2.90 -1.97
CA ASN A 25 -7.83 2.94 -2.77
C ASN A 25 -7.97 4.25 -3.57
N CYS A 26 -6.91 5.03 -3.72
CA CYS A 26 -6.98 6.39 -4.30
C CYS A 26 -5.84 6.72 -5.27
N THR A 27 -4.71 6.02 -5.20
CA THR A 27 -3.53 6.22 -6.03
C THR A 27 -3.03 4.93 -6.69
N ALA A 28 -3.39 3.76 -6.17
CA ALA A 28 -3.11 2.47 -6.78
C ALA A 28 -3.85 2.28 -8.13
N TRP A 29 -3.23 1.51 -9.03
CA TRP A 29 -3.79 1.15 -10.32
C TRP A 29 -3.84 -0.38 -10.43
N ASP A 30 -5.01 -0.91 -10.80
CA ASP A 30 -5.18 -2.32 -11.08
C ASP A 30 -5.00 -2.59 -12.58
N LEU A 31 -4.27 -3.66 -12.89
CA LEU A 31 -4.12 -4.18 -14.25
C LEU A 31 -5.15 -5.29 -14.46
N PHE A 32 -6.06 -5.07 -15.41
CA PHE A 32 -7.10 -6.03 -15.76
C PHE A 32 -6.60 -7.03 -16.82
N GLU A 33 -7.34 -8.13 -16.99
CA GLU A 33 -6.96 -9.26 -17.84
C GLU A 33 -6.83 -8.94 -19.35
N ASP A 34 -7.53 -7.90 -19.81
CA ASP A 34 -7.48 -7.38 -21.18
C ASP A 34 -6.37 -6.32 -21.37
N GLY A 35 -5.59 -6.05 -20.32
CA GLY A 35 -4.44 -5.16 -20.34
C GLY A 35 -4.74 -3.69 -20.09
N HIS A 36 -5.99 -3.30 -19.81
CA HIS A 36 -6.27 -1.93 -19.39
C HIS A 36 -5.90 -1.72 -17.92
N TYR A 37 -5.62 -0.46 -17.59
CA TYR A 37 -5.35 -0.03 -16.22
C TYR A 37 -6.49 0.84 -15.73
N GLU A 38 -7.05 0.54 -14.56
CA GLU A 38 -7.97 1.45 -13.86
C GLU A 38 -7.33 1.90 -12.55
N ARG A 39 -7.49 3.18 -12.24
CA ARG A 39 -7.07 3.69 -10.94
C ARG A 39 -8.16 3.34 -9.94
N ARG A 40 -7.77 2.83 -8.78
CA ARG A 40 -8.70 2.66 -7.66
C ARG A 40 -9.22 4.02 -7.22
N GLU A 41 -10.51 4.04 -6.93
CA GLU A 41 -11.19 5.17 -6.31
C GLU A 41 -12.06 4.62 -5.18
N PRO A 42 -12.15 5.31 -4.03
CA PRO A 42 -12.98 4.86 -2.93
C PRO A 42 -14.46 4.90 -3.33
N ASP A 43 -15.25 3.96 -2.81
CA ASP A 43 -16.71 4.02 -2.94
C ASP A 43 -17.30 5.23 -2.18
N ILE A 44 -18.56 5.58 -2.47
CA ILE A 44 -19.24 6.79 -1.94
C ILE A 44 -19.17 6.89 -0.40
N ASP A 45 -19.26 5.76 0.30
CA ASP A 45 -19.24 5.68 1.76
C ASP A 45 -17.91 5.11 2.31
N GLU A 46 -16.89 4.94 1.47
CA GLU A 46 -15.58 4.43 1.86
C GLU A 46 -14.61 5.57 2.18
N ALA A 47 -13.83 5.40 3.24
CA ALA A 47 -12.78 6.35 3.56
C ALA A 47 -11.65 6.29 2.51
N LYS A 48 -11.09 7.44 2.19
CA LYS A 48 -9.93 7.55 1.31
C LYS A 48 -8.65 7.11 2.05
N TYR A 49 -7.97 6.11 1.52
CA TYR A 49 -6.70 5.59 2.04
C TYR A 49 -5.62 5.71 0.96
N CYS A 50 -4.70 6.65 1.16
CA CYS A 50 -3.54 6.83 0.29
C CYS A 50 -2.26 6.41 1.01
N ALA A 51 -1.49 5.51 0.40
CA ALA A 51 -0.33 4.90 1.02
C ALA A 51 0.72 5.94 1.42
N GLN A 52 1.08 6.84 0.51
CA GLN A 52 2.10 7.87 0.77
C GLN A 52 1.65 8.91 1.81
N GLU A 53 0.38 9.29 1.83
CA GLU A 53 -0.16 10.17 2.88
C GLU A 53 -0.11 9.47 4.25
N THR A 54 -0.40 8.17 4.27
CA THR A 54 -0.30 7.33 5.47
C THR A 54 1.15 7.24 5.98
N PHE A 55 2.12 6.99 5.10
CA PHE A 55 3.54 6.96 5.49
C PHE A 55 4.04 8.30 5.99
N ILE A 56 3.65 9.42 5.37
CA ILE A 56 4.02 10.76 5.83
C ILE A 56 3.50 11.01 7.24
N ARG A 57 2.26 10.62 7.54
CA ARG A 57 1.67 10.74 8.88
C ARG A 57 2.45 9.89 9.89
N LEU A 58 2.67 8.60 9.61
CA LEU A 58 3.42 7.71 10.51
C LEU A 58 4.83 8.23 10.78
N ALA A 59 5.52 8.73 9.75
CA ALA A 59 6.86 9.30 9.90
C ALA A 59 6.88 10.60 10.75
N SER A 60 5.76 11.34 10.79
CA SER A 60 5.62 12.55 11.62
C SER A 60 5.27 12.26 13.08
N GLU A 61 4.90 11.02 13.40
CA GLU A 61 4.52 10.56 14.74
C GLU A 61 5.68 9.84 15.48
N LEU A 62 6.83 9.67 14.81
CA LEU A 62 8.10 9.18 15.37
C LEU A 62 8.88 10.29 16.08
#